data_AF-E5KJW8-F1
#
_entry.id   AF-E5KJW8-F1
#
_cell.length_a   1.000
_cell.length_b   1.000
_cell.length_c   1.000
_cell.angle_alpha   90.00
_cell.angle_beta   90.00
_cell.angle_gamma   90.00
#
_symmetry.space_group_name_H-M   'P 1'
#
loop_
_entity.id
_entity.type
_entity.pdbx_description
1 polymer ?
#
loop_
_entity_poly.entity_id
_entity_poly.type
_entity_poly.pdbx_seq_one_letter_code
_entity_poly.pdbx_strand_id
1 'polypeptide(L)'
;MPKFGKPVKYAYITGRVRAMKTKLIPHEMYQRMLGMDIPEITRYLEETQYKEEIDLMAKDHSGAELVEFATFANLAKTYRKLLDVSIDEPQFLILEYLRRWDIWNIKTILRGKFYGASEEEITKYLVPAGELDMEFLEGLVKKERVEEVISAFDGTDYYEALAHYDGQMLSSVENALDKLYYFRMERAVGGTLSVGGGLLLKYVRKEIDVKNLVTLFRMNKAGIEASVIQDNLIPGGKLHEELSRMAGQSYNEFVRGLEGYPFWSAISDVAAEGGSVSRIEARLRAYLVRYAWAISNYHPLSILPVLGYIVSKDTEVSNIRKIVRGKEAGLPAELIEEQVVA
;
A
#
# COMPACT_ATOMS: atom_id res chain seq x y z
N MET A 1 26.60 11.19 -17.92
CA MET A 1 25.66 11.50 -16.81
C MET A 1 24.45 12.23 -17.39
N PRO A 2 23.23 11.70 -17.27
CA PRO A 2 22.05 12.37 -17.80
C PRO A 2 21.77 13.67 -17.02
N LYS A 3 21.38 14.73 -17.73
CA LYS A 3 21.03 16.03 -17.15
C LYS A 3 19.66 15.92 -16.45
N PHE A 4 19.65 15.47 -15.21
CA PHE A 4 18.46 15.40 -14.35
C PHE A 4 18.20 16.77 -13.69
N GLY A 5 16.93 17.18 -13.56
CA GLY A 5 16.55 18.45 -12.89
C GLY A 5 15.86 19.54 -13.72
N LYS A 6 15.41 19.29 -14.97
CA LYS A 6 14.58 20.28 -15.69
C LYS A 6 13.09 20.10 -15.35
N PRO A 7 12.38 21.13 -14.83
CA PRO A 7 10.93 21.09 -14.56
C PRO A 7 10.06 20.62 -15.73
N VAL A 8 10.57 20.76 -16.95
CA VAL A 8 9.93 20.31 -18.20
C VAL A 8 9.61 18.81 -18.16
N LYS A 9 10.46 17.97 -17.54
CA LYS A 9 10.22 16.51 -17.45
C LYS A 9 8.98 16.16 -16.62
N TYR A 10 8.62 17.01 -15.66
CA TYR A 10 7.45 16.82 -14.80
C TYR A 10 6.20 17.50 -15.33
N ALA A 11 6.30 18.44 -16.26
CA ALA A 11 5.15 19.25 -16.69
C ALA A 11 3.99 18.43 -17.27
N TYR A 12 4.30 17.47 -18.16
CA TYR A 12 3.28 16.61 -18.75
C TYR A 12 2.61 15.72 -17.69
N ILE A 13 3.39 14.93 -16.95
CA ILE A 13 2.86 13.99 -15.94
C ILE A 13 2.10 14.73 -14.83
N THR A 14 2.59 15.87 -14.34
CA THR A 14 1.90 16.67 -13.32
C THR A 14 0.57 17.25 -13.82
N GLY A 15 0.50 17.68 -15.08
CA GLY A 15 -0.75 18.07 -15.73
C GLY A 15 -1.75 16.91 -15.83
N ARG A 16 -1.26 15.72 -16.20
CA ARG A 16 -2.06 14.49 -16.29
C ARG A 16 -2.63 14.08 -14.92
N VAL A 17 -1.81 13.99 -13.88
CA VAL A 17 -2.28 13.59 -12.55
C VAL A 17 -3.25 14.60 -11.93
N ARG A 18 -3.12 15.90 -12.24
CA ARG A 18 -4.12 16.90 -11.82
C ARG A 18 -5.48 16.64 -12.44
N ALA A 19 -5.52 16.35 -13.75
CA ALA A 19 -6.76 15.99 -14.43
C ALA A 19 -7.31 14.63 -13.96
N MET A 20 -6.44 13.68 -13.61
CA MET A 20 -6.87 12.38 -13.06
C MET A 20 -7.40 12.53 -11.63
N LYS A 21 -6.85 13.45 -10.83
CA LYS A 21 -7.29 13.73 -9.46
C LYS A 21 -8.74 14.21 -9.41
N THR A 22 -9.23 14.92 -10.43
CA THR A 22 -10.64 15.38 -10.47
C THR A 22 -11.64 14.25 -10.73
N LYS A 23 -11.17 13.05 -11.10
CA LYS A 23 -11.99 11.86 -11.34
C LYS A 23 -12.02 10.91 -10.15
N LEU A 24 -11.32 11.25 -9.08
CA LEU A 24 -11.39 10.47 -7.84
C LEU A 24 -12.78 10.61 -7.22
N ILE A 25 -13.27 9.53 -6.64
CA ILE A 25 -14.49 9.47 -5.87
C ILE A 25 -14.34 10.43 -4.69
N PRO A 26 -15.27 11.38 -4.55
CA PRO A 26 -15.17 12.39 -3.52
C PRO A 26 -15.52 11.79 -2.15
N HIS A 27 -15.00 12.40 -1.08
CA HIS A 27 -15.06 11.83 0.26
C HIS A 27 -16.50 11.58 0.74
N GLU A 28 -17.42 12.51 0.46
CA GLU A 28 -18.84 12.38 0.80
C GLU A 28 -19.53 11.18 0.13
N MET A 29 -18.95 10.63 -0.93
CA MET A 29 -19.49 9.43 -1.55
C MET A 29 -19.25 8.18 -0.71
N TYR A 30 -18.12 8.06 -0.02
CA TYR A 30 -17.88 6.90 0.85
C TYR A 30 -18.93 6.81 1.96
N GLN A 31 -19.33 7.97 2.51
CA GLN A 31 -20.42 8.05 3.49
C GLN A 31 -21.76 7.61 2.89
N ARG A 32 -22.06 8.00 1.65
CA ARG A 32 -23.25 7.52 0.94
C ARG A 32 -23.20 6.02 0.67
N MET A 33 -22.03 5.49 0.28
CA MET A 33 -21.84 4.06 0.04
C MET A 33 -22.12 3.22 1.28
N LEU A 34 -21.88 3.72 2.50
CA LEU A 34 -22.25 3.00 3.72
C LEU A 34 -23.76 2.72 3.83
N GLY A 35 -24.61 3.55 3.23
CA GLY A 35 -26.06 3.34 3.15
C GLY A 35 -26.54 2.55 1.94
N MET A 36 -25.70 2.35 0.93
CA MET A 36 -26.04 1.65 -0.32
C MET A 36 -25.90 0.13 -0.18
N ASP A 37 -26.67 -0.66 -0.95
CA ASP A 37 -26.35 -2.06 -1.18
C ASP A 37 -25.20 -2.24 -2.21
N ILE A 38 -24.65 -3.45 -2.32
CA ILE A 38 -23.54 -3.70 -3.24
C ILE A 38 -23.95 -3.43 -4.71
N PRO A 39 -25.13 -3.86 -5.21
CA PRO A 39 -25.60 -3.49 -6.55
C PRO A 39 -25.69 -1.98 -6.81
N GLU A 40 -26.11 -1.18 -5.83
CA GLU A 40 -26.11 0.29 -5.89
C GLU A 40 -24.69 0.85 -6.01
N ILE A 41 -23.76 0.33 -5.21
CA ILE A 41 -22.34 0.72 -5.31
C ILE A 41 -21.79 0.38 -6.69
N THR A 42 -22.06 -0.82 -7.21
CA THR A 42 -21.62 -1.24 -8.55
C THR A 42 -22.16 -0.30 -9.63
N ARG A 43 -23.47 0.00 -9.61
CA ARG A 43 -24.08 0.95 -10.55
C ARG A 43 -23.46 2.34 -10.48
N TYR A 44 -23.17 2.83 -9.27
CA TYR A 44 -22.46 4.10 -9.12
C TYR A 44 -21.06 4.04 -9.75
N LEU A 45 -20.30 2.96 -9.52
CA LEU A 45 -18.96 2.81 -10.09
C LEU A 45 -18.98 2.70 -11.63
N GLU A 46 -20.04 2.14 -12.23
CA GLU A 46 -20.26 2.12 -13.69
C GLU A 46 -20.43 3.53 -14.31
N GLU A 47 -20.79 4.53 -13.51
CA GLU A 47 -20.87 5.94 -13.93
C GLU A 47 -19.52 6.68 -13.80
N THR A 48 -18.47 6.00 -13.33
CA THR A 48 -17.16 6.58 -13.04
C THR A 48 -16.07 6.01 -13.96
N GLN A 49 -14.80 6.21 -13.58
CA GLN A 49 -13.65 5.65 -14.27
C GLN A 49 -13.53 4.12 -14.19
N TYR A 50 -14.39 3.43 -13.44
CA TYR A 50 -14.38 1.97 -13.25
C TYR A 50 -15.28 1.21 -14.24
N LYS A 51 -16.06 1.92 -15.07
CA LYS A 51 -17.04 1.32 -16.00
C LYS A 51 -16.47 0.18 -16.84
N GLU A 52 -15.35 0.44 -17.51
CA GLU A 52 -14.76 -0.52 -18.46
C GLU A 52 -14.36 -1.82 -17.76
N GLU A 53 -13.76 -1.73 -16.57
CA GLU A 53 -13.36 -2.90 -15.81
C GLU A 53 -14.57 -3.66 -15.23
N ILE A 54 -15.62 -2.96 -14.79
CA ILE A 54 -16.88 -3.59 -14.36
C ILE A 54 -17.55 -4.33 -15.51
N ASP A 55 -17.72 -3.68 -16.67
CA ASP A 55 -18.37 -4.27 -17.86
C ASP A 55 -17.64 -5.53 -18.34
N LEU A 56 -16.30 -5.54 -18.26
CA LEU A 56 -15.48 -6.69 -18.62
C LEU A 56 -15.64 -7.86 -17.64
N MET A 57 -15.67 -7.58 -16.33
CA MET A 57 -15.63 -8.58 -15.26
C MET A 57 -17.00 -9.09 -14.84
N ALA A 58 -18.07 -8.35 -15.13
CA ALA A 58 -19.45 -8.73 -14.79
C ALA A 58 -19.92 -10.02 -15.48
N LYS A 59 -19.16 -10.53 -16.46
CA LYS A 59 -19.41 -11.82 -17.12
C LYS A 59 -19.16 -13.01 -16.19
N ASP A 60 -18.13 -12.89 -15.36
CA ASP A 60 -17.58 -14.00 -14.57
C ASP A 60 -17.72 -13.76 -13.06
N HIS A 61 -17.95 -12.50 -12.65
CA HIS A 61 -17.99 -12.08 -11.24
C HIS A 61 -19.23 -11.26 -10.90
N SER A 62 -19.64 -11.32 -9.64
CA SER A 62 -20.78 -10.55 -9.11
C SER A 62 -20.52 -10.10 -7.66
N GLY A 63 -21.42 -9.29 -7.10
CA GLY A 63 -21.33 -8.88 -5.69
C GLY A 63 -20.07 -8.08 -5.36
N ALA A 64 -19.55 -8.26 -4.14
CA ALA A 64 -18.34 -7.54 -3.70
C ALA A 64 -17.13 -7.96 -4.54
N GLU A 65 -17.06 -9.23 -4.92
CA GLU A 65 -15.99 -9.81 -5.73
C GLU A 65 -15.81 -9.03 -7.05
N LEU A 66 -16.90 -8.75 -7.78
CA LEU A 66 -16.86 -7.93 -9.00
C LEU A 66 -16.23 -6.54 -8.75
N VAL A 67 -16.65 -5.88 -7.68
CA VAL A 67 -16.13 -4.54 -7.33
C VAL A 67 -14.65 -4.61 -6.97
N GLU A 68 -14.22 -5.64 -6.26
CA GLU A 68 -12.81 -5.82 -5.90
C GLU A 68 -11.92 -6.00 -7.13
N PHE A 69 -12.32 -6.87 -8.08
CA PHE A 69 -11.54 -7.05 -9.30
C PHE A 69 -11.53 -5.81 -10.16
N ALA A 70 -12.68 -5.18 -10.36
CA ALA A 70 -12.75 -3.99 -11.21
C ALA A 70 -11.89 -2.86 -10.64
N THR A 71 -11.90 -2.69 -9.32
CA THR A 71 -11.08 -1.65 -8.67
C THR A 71 -9.58 -1.94 -8.73
N PHE A 72 -9.15 -3.19 -8.58
CA PHE A 72 -7.76 -3.60 -8.74
C PHE A 72 -7.25 -3.54 -10.19
N ALA A 73 -8.03 -4.00 -11.16
CA ALA A 73 -7.69 -3.88 -12.57
C ALA A 73 -7.55 -2.40 -12.98
N ASN A 74 -8.49 -1.56 -12.55
CA ASN A 74 -8.43 -0.12 -12.80
C ASN A 74 -7.21 0.53 -12.14
N LEU A 75 -6.84 0.10 -10.92
CA LEU A 75 -5.64 0.56 -10.23
C LEU A 75 -4.38 0.23 -11.03
N ALA A 76 -4.22 -1.03 -11.46
CA ALA A 76 -3.09 -1.48 -12.25
C ALA A 76 -2.99 -0.72 -13.58
N LYS A 77 -4.09 -0.62 -14.33
CA LYS A 77 -4.17 0.15 -15.59
C LYS A 77 -3.82 1.62 -15.38
N THR A 78 -4.32 2.22 -14.30
CA THR A 78 -4.03 3.61 -13.95
C THR A 78 -2.54 3.83 -13.69
N TYR A 79 -1.91 2.94 -12.92
CA TYR A 79 -0.49 3.04 -12.58
C TYR A 79 0.42 2.75 -13.77
N ARG A 80 0.11 1.75 -14.61
CA ARG A 80 0.82 1.50 -15.87
C ARG A 80 0.79 2.72 -16.79
N LYS A 81 -0.38 3.35 -16.91
CA LYS A 81 -0.51 4.60 -17.67
C LYS A 81 0.38 5.74 -17.13
N LEU A 82 0.60 5.83 -15.81
CA LEU A 82 1.53 6.82 -15.25
C LEU A 82 2.98 6.52 -15.67
N LEU A 83 3.37 5.25 -15.72
CA LEU A 83 4.68 4.82 -16.23
C LEU A 83 4.83 5.14 -17.72
N ASP A 84 3.83 4.83 -18.54
CA ASP A 84 3.88 5.05 -19.99
C ASP A 84 4.01 6.52 -20.38
N VAL A 85 3.39 7.41 -19.60
CA VAL A 85 3.37 8.86 -19.87
C VAL A 85 4.47 9.63 -19.14
N SER A 86 5.31 8.95 -18.37
CA SER A 86 6.48 9.54 -17.71
C SER A 86 7.76 9.11 -18.42
N ILE A 87 8.81 9.92 -18.29
CA ILE A 87 10.10 9.69 -18.94
C ILE A 87 11.24 9.95 -17.95
N ASP A 88 12.35 9.24 -18.12
CA ASP A 88 13.57 9.39 -17.33
C ASP A 88 13.32 9.29 -15.79
N GLU A 89 13.71 10.33 -15.04
CA GLU A 89 13.65 10.38 -13.58
C GLU A 89 12.23 10.24 -13.01
N PRO A 90 11.18 10.96 -13.48
CA PRO A 90 9.82 10.71 -13.02
C PRO A 90 9.39 9.25 -13.21
N GLN A 91 9.68 8.64 -14.36
CA GLN A 91 9.31 7.25 -14.63
C GLN A 91 10.00 6.29 -13.67
N PHE A 92 11.31 6.49 -13.47
CA PHE A 92 12.10 5.73 -12.51
C PHE A 92 11.53 5.84 -11.09
N LEU A 93 11.31 7.05 -10.56
CA LEU A 93 10.79 7.24 -9.20
C LEU A 93 9.37 6.72 -9.01
N ILE A 94 8.52 6.82 -10.05
CA ILE A 94 7.18 6.23 -10.04
C ILE A 94 7.30 4.70 -9.96
N LEU A 95 8.12 4.08 -10.81
CA LEU A 95 8.32 2.63 -10.81
C LEU A 95 8.83 2.12 -9.46
N GLU A 96 9.84 2.78 -8.89
CA GLU A 96 10.41 2.41 -7.59
C GLU A 96 9.34 2.43 -6.48
N TYR A 97 8.43 3.41 -6.50
CA TYR A 97 7.31 3.45 -5.55
C TYR A 97 6.25 2.38 -5.85
N LEU A 98 5.99 2.09 -7.13
CA LEU A 98 5.01 1.08 -7.56
C LEU A 98 5.48 -0.36 -7.37
N ARG A 99 6.79 -0.63 -7.22
CA ARG A 99 7.34 -1.96 -6.87
C ARG A 99 6.77 -2.54 -5.57
N ARG A 100 6.10 -1.73 -4.76
CA ARG A 100 5.30 -2.24 -3.63
C ARG A 100 4.21 -3.22 -4.05
N TRP A 101 3.68 -3.08 -5.26
CA TRP A 101 2.72 -4.02 -5.82
C TRP A 101 3.38 -5.34 -6.22
N ASP A 102 4.66 -5.33 -6.59
CA ASP A 102 5.41 -6.59 -6.78
C ASP A 102 5.53 -7.31 -5.44
N ILE A 103 5.86 -6.59 -4.36
CA ILE A 103 5.86 -7.17 -3.00
C ILE A 103 4.47 -7.72 -2.63
N TRP A 104 3.41 -6.96 -2.89
CA TRP A 104 2.03 -7.42 -2.67
C TRP A 104 1.74 -8.71 -3.44
N ASN A 105 2.10 -8.77 -4.71
CA ASN A 105 1.84 -9.92 -5.58
C ASN A 105 2.63 -11.14 -5.14
N ILE A 106 3.93 -10.99 -4.86
CA ILE A 106 4.78 -12.07 -4.35
C ILE A 106 4.18 -12.62 -3.06
N LYS A 107 3.85 -11.76 -2.08
CA LYS A 107 3.23 -12.21 -0.82
C LYS A 107 1.90 -12.90 -1.04
N THR A 108 1.07 -12.38 -1.93
CA THR A 108 -0.23 -12.98 -2.29
C THR A 108 -0.06 -14.38 -2.84
N ILE A 109 0.89 -14.57 -3.77
CA ILE A 109 1.20 -15.89 -4.36
C ILE A 109 1.75 -16.84 -3.30
N LEU A 110 2.73 -16.40 -2.51
CA LEU A 110 3.33 -17.20 -1.44
C LEU A 110 2.28 -17.68 -0.43
N ARG A 111 1.40 -16.78 0.03
CA ARG A 111 0.28 -17.12 0.92
C ARG A 111 -0.68 -18.10 0.27
N GLY A 112 -1.06 -17.85 -0.97
CA GLY A 112 -1.94 -18.74 -1.72
C GLY A 112 -1.39 -20.16 -1.81
N LYS A 113 -0.11 -20.30 -2.17
CA LYS A 113 0.56 -21.60 -2.25
C LYS A 113 0.73 -22.26 -0.88
N PHE A 114 1.09 -21.49 0.13
CA PHE A 114 1.26 -21.99 1.49
C PHE A 114 -0.04 -22.51 2.10
N TYR A 115 -1.18 -21.85 1.82
CA TYR A 115 -2.49 -22.23 2.35
C TYR A 115 -3.34 -23.09 1.40
N GLY A 116 -2.80 -23.47 0.23
CA GLY A 116 -3.48 -24.34 -0.73
C GLY A 116 -4.66 -23.67 -1.46
N ALA A 117 -4.61 -22.35 -1.64
CA ALA A 117 -5.59 -21.64 -2.48
C ALA A 117 -5.44 -22.05 -3.96
N SER A 118 -6.55 -22.07 -4.68
CA SER A 118 -6.58 -22.34 -6.11
C SER A 118 -5.88 -21.23 -6.92
N GLU A 119 -5.45 -21.55 -8.14
CA GLU A 119 -4.84 -20.55 -9.04
C GLU A 119 -5.79 -19.38 -9.31
N GLU A 120 -7.08 -19.66 -9.44
CA GLU A 120 -8.11 -18.64 -9.63
C GLU A 120 -8.17 -17.71 -8.41
N GLU A 121 -8.27 -18.26 -7.20
CA GLU A 121 -8.28 -17.49 -5.94
C GLU A 121 -7.03 -16.62 -5.75
N ILE A 122 -5.86 -17.07 -6.20
CA ILE A 122 -4.63 -16.27 -6.12
C ILE A 122 -4.65 -15.14 -7.15
N THR A 123 -4.96 -15.46 -8.40
CA THR A 123 -4.95 -14.53 -9.54
C THR A 123 -5.85 -13.33 -9.28
N LYS A 124 -6.99 -13.59 -8.65
CA LYS A 124 -7.98 -12.61 -8.18
C LYS A 124 -7.38 -11.45 -7.37
N TYR A 125 -6.32 -11.68 -6.59
CA TYR A 125 -5.73 -10.65 -5.74
C TYR A 125 -4.44 -10.03 -6.29
N LEU A 126 -4.06 -10.36 -7.52
CA LEU A 126 -2.89 -9.80 -8.18
C LEU A 126 -3.18 -8.40 -8.72
N VAL A 127 -2.19 -7.52 -8.61
CA VAL A 127 -2.23 -6.16 -9.11
C VAL A 127 -0.93 -5.91 -9.90
N PRO A 128 -0.91 -6.14 -11.23
CA PRO A 128 0.30 -6.05 -12.06
C PRO A 128 0.71 -4.59 -12.35
N ALA A 129 0.94 -3.81 -11.30
CA ALA A 129 1.23 -2.37 -11.36
C ALA A 129 2.72 -2.02 -11.19
N GLY A 130 3.52 -2.94 -10.65
CA GLY A 130 4.95 -2.75 -10.43
C GLY A 130 5.79 -3.13 -11.65
N GLU A 131 6.96 -3.69 -11.42
CA GLU A 131 7.84 -4.20 -12.48
C GLU A 131 7.36 -5.53 -13.04
N LEU A 132 6.79 -6.40 -12.20
CA LEU A 132 6.32 -7.72 -12.62
C LEU A 132 5.04 -7.59 -13.43
N ASP A 133 5.06 -8.07 -14.67
CA ASP A 133 3.89 -8.10 -15.55
C ASP A 133 2.97 -9.29 -15.24
N MET A 134 1.79 -9.27 -15.86
CA MET A 134 0.79 -10.31 -15.61
C MET A 134 1.27 -11.70 -16.07
N GLU A 135 2.01 -11.77 -17.18
CA GLU A 135 2.51 -13.05 -17.73
C GLU A 135 3.47 -13.73 -16.75
N PHE A 136 4.42 -12.96 -16.20
CA PHE A 136 5.35 -13.47 -15.20
C PHE A 136 4.61 -13.91 -13.93
N LEU A 137 3.67 -13.10 -13.44
CA LEU A 137 2.88 -13.42 -12.25
C LEU A 137 2.03 -14.68 -12.43
N GLU A 138 1.38 -14.85 -13.58
CA GLU A 138 0.65 -16.09 -13.91
C GLU A 138 1.59 -17.30 -13.97
N GLY A 139 2.82 -17.12 -14.47
CA GLY A 139 3.86 -18.14 -14.43
C GLY A 139 4.22 -18.58 -13.01
N LEU A 140 4.22 -17.65 -12.04
CA LEU A 140 4.41 -17.96 -10.62
C LEU A 140 3.18 -18.64 -10.00
N VAL A 141 1.97 -18.21 -10.38
CA VAL A 141 0.73 -18.83 -9.90
C VAL A 141 0.62 -20.29 -10.33
N LYS A 142 1.18 -20.68 -11.48
CA LYS A 142 1.18 -22.08 -11.96
C LYS A 142 2.16 -23.00 -11.22
N LYS A 143 3.02 -22.47 -10.34
CA LYS A 143 3.95 -23.28 -9.54
C LYS A 143 3.20 -24.03 -8.45
N GLU A 144 3.61 -25.24 -8.13
CA GLU A 144 2.90 -26.06 -7.13
C GLU A 144 3.28 -25.66 -5.70
N ARG A 145 4.55 -25.28 -5.52
CA ARG A 145 5.14 -25.09 -4.19
C ARG A 145 5.74 -23.70 -3.99
N VAL A 146 5.82 -23.28 -2.73
CA VAL A 146 6.48 -22.03 -2.33
C VAL A 146 7.94 -22.00 -2.81
N GLU A 147 8.68 -23.10 -2.68
CA GLU A 147 10.10 -23.14 -3.04
C GLU A 147 10.33 -22.95 -4.55
N GLU A 148 9.38 -23.38 -5.39
CA GLU A 148 9.41 -23.15 -6.83
C GLU A 148 9.15 -21.68 -7.20
N VAL A 149 8.23 -21.03 -6.47
CA VAL A 149 7.99 -19.58 -6.61
C VAL A 149 9.25 -18.80 -6.23
N ILE A 150 9.91 -19.18 -5.12
CA ILE A 150 11.16 -18.57 -4.69
C ILE A 150 12.25 -18.76 -5.75
N SER A 151 12.40 -19.98 -6.27
CA SER A 151 13.42 -20.31 -7.29
C SER A 151 13.23 -19.54 -8.60
N ALA A 152 12.00 -19.11 -8.92
CA ALA A 152 11.74 -18.30 -10.10
C ALA A 152 12.34 -16.89 -10.03
N PHE A 153 12.77 -16.45 -8.84
CA PHE A 153 13.45 -15.17 -8.64
C PHE A 153 14.99 -15.27 -8.68
N ASP A 154 15.55 -16.44 -9.01
CA ASP A 154 17.00 -16.65 -9.02
C ASP A 154 17.76 -15.56 -9.79
N GLY A 155 18.87 -15.10 -9.22
CA GLY A 155 19.66 -13.98 -9.74
C GLY A 155 19.08 -12.58 -9.51
N THR A 156 18.00 -12.44 -8.73
CA THR A 156 17.43 -11.13 -8.35
C THR A 156 17.49 -10.91 -6.83
N ASP A 157 17.49 -9.65 -6.37
CA ASP A 157 17.44 -9.39 -4.91
C ASP A 157 16.15 -9.92 -4.25
N TYR A 158 15.09 -10.22 -5.03
CA TYR A 158 13.91 -10.90 -4.47
C TYR A 158 14.26 -12.30 -3.98
N TYR A 159 15.10 -13.04 -4.72
CA TYR A 159 15.58 -14.35 -4.27
C TYR A 159 16.38 -14.21 -2.98
N GLU A 160 17.28 -13.25 -2.87
CA GLU A 160 18.06 -13.02 -1.64
C GLU A 160 17.17 -12.78 -0.42
N ALA A 161 16.10 -11.99 -0.58
CA ALA A 161 15.13 -11.75 0.50
C ALA A 161 14.31 -13.00 0.86
N LEU A 162 14.07 -13.89 -0.11
CA LEU A 162 13.26 -15.10 0.06
C LEU A 162 14.08 -16.34 0.44
N ALA A 163 15.40 -16.31 0.27
CA ALA A 163 16.29 -17.47 0.38
C ALA A 163 16.29 -18.11 1.78
N HIS A 164 15.89 -17.36 2.81
CA HIS A 164 15.80 -17.83 4.20
C HIS A 164 14.45 -18.43 4.58
N TYR A 165 13.61 -18.76 3.60
CA TYR A 165 12.38 -19.51 3.87
C TYR A 165 12.70 -20.86 4.51
N ASP A 166 12.12 -21.13 5.68
CA ASP A 166 12.37 -22.34 6.48
C ASP A 166 11.39 -23.49 6.21
N GLY A 167 10.45 -23.29 5.28
CA GLY A 167 9.38 -24.26 4.98
C GLY A 167 8.21 -24.24 5.97
N GLN A 168 8.29 -23.46 7.05
CA GLN A 168 7.32 -23.49 8.15
C GLN A 168 6.53 -22.19 8.26
N MET A 169 7.17 -21.04 8.10
CA MET A 169 6.53 -19.74 8.27
C MET A 169 6.88 -18.76 7.16
N LEU A 170 5.85 -18.07 6.64
CA LEU A 170 6.05 -17.00 5.66
C LEU A 170 6.49 -15.67 6.29
N SER A 171 6.30 -15.47 7.59
CA SER A 171 6.50 -14.17 8.26
C SER A 171 7.92 -13.62 8.07
N SER A 172 8.94 -14.47 8.14
CA SER A 172 10.35 -14.08 7.96
C SER A 172 10.62 -13.51 6.57
N VAL A 173 10.21 -14.24 5.53
CA VAL A 173 10.40 -13.83 4.13
C VAL A 173 9.47 -12.68 3.72
N GLU A 174 8.27 -12.61 4.28
CA GLU A 174 7.38 -11.46 4.07
C GLU A 174 7.97 -10.17 4.66
N ASN A 175 8.56 -10.24 5.85
CA ASN A 175 9.27 -9.12 6.46
C ASN A 175 10.53 -8.75 5.66
N ALA A 176 11.29 -9.74 5.18
CA ALA A 176 12.46 -9.52 4.34
C ALA A 176 12.10 -8.77 3.03
N LEU A 177 10.99 -9.15 2.39
CA LEU A 177 10.46 -8.45 1.21
C LEU A 177 10.09 -7.00 1.50
N ASP A 178 9.44 -6.71 2.64
CA ASP A 178 9.12 -5.33 3.03
C ASP A 178 10.40 -4.50 3.24
N LYS A 179 11.39 -5.06 3.95
CA LYS A 179 12.68 -4.41 4.17
C LYS A 179 13.42 -4.13 2.86
N LEU A 180 13.44 -5.10 1.94
CA LEU A 180 14.04 -4.95 0.61
C LEU A 180 13.40 -3.79 -0.16
N TYR A 181 12.07 -3.71 -0.17
CA TYR A 181 11.36 -2.62 -0.85
C TYR A 181 11.75 -1.26 -0.30
N TYR A 182 11.70 -1.07 1.02
CA TYR A 182 12.02 0.23 1.63
C TYR A 182 13.49 0.61 1.47
N PHE A 183 14.40 -0.37 1.56
CA PHE A 183 15.82 -0.16 1.29
C PHE A 183 16.07 0.31 -0.15
N ARG A 184 15.47 -0.34 -1.14
CA ARG A 184 15.54 0.06 -2.55
C ARG A 184 14.95 1.45 -2.76
N MET A 185 13.77 1.72 -2.20
CA MET A 185 13.09 3.01 -2.34
C MET A 185 13.90 4.16 -1.71
N GLU A 186 14.47 3.97 -0.51
CA GLU A 186 15.32 4.99 0.11
C GLU A 186 16.57 5.28 -0.73
N ARG A 187 17.24 4.24 -1.24
CA ARG A 187 18.39 4.38 -2.14
C ARG A 187 18.03 5.08 -3.44
N ALA A 188 16.90 4.72 -4.05
CA ALA A 188 16.41 5.32 -5.27
C ALA A 188 16.17 6.83 -5.09
N VAL A 189 15.43 7.22 -4.05
CA VAL A 189 15.14 8.64 -3.82
C VAL A 189 16.41 9.40 -3.42
N GLY A 190 17.21 8.86 -2.50
CA GLY A 190 18.45 9.48 -2.02
C GLY A 190 19.53 9.61 -3.11
N GLY A 191 19.53 8.71 -4.08
CA GLY A 191 20.42 8.75 -5.25
C GLY A 191 20.00 9.76 -6.32
N THR A 192 18.79 10.31 -6.26
CA THR A 192 18.32 11.35 -7.18
C THR A 192 18.45 12.76 -6.59
N LEU A 193 18.95 13.71 -7.40
CA LEU A 193 18.84 15.15 -7.11
C LEU A 193 17.50 15.72 -7.62
N SER A 194 16.42 14.96 -7.43
CA SER A 194 15.11 15.29 -7.98
C SER A 194 14.46 16.48 -7.26
N VAL A 195 13.76 17.33 -8.01
CA VAL A 195 12.91 18.37 -7.42
C VAL A 195 11.83 17.66 -6.59
N GLY A 196 11.69 18.04 -5.33
CA GLY A 196 10.77 17.36 -4.40
C GLY A 196 11.28 16.03 -3.83
N GLY A 197 12.44 15.52 -4.26
CA GLY A 197 13.02 14.26 -3.76
C GLY A 197 13.20 14.23 -2.25
N GLY A 198 13.65 15.34 -1.64
CA GLY A 198 13.78 15.43 -0.18
C GLY A 198 12.44 15.33 0.58
N LEU A 199 11.33 15.80 -0.01
CA LEU A 199 9.99 15.64 0.58
C LEU A 199 9.44 14.23 0.32
N LEU A 200 9.73 13.64 -0.84
CA LEU A 200 9.43 12.23 -1.11
C LEU A 200 10.16 11.30 -0.12
N LEU A 201 11.45 11.53 0.14
CA LEU A 201 12.22 10.76 1.12
C LEU A 201 11.62 10.90 2.51
N LYS A 202 11.26 12.13 2.93
CA LYS A 202 10.56 12.35 4.21
C LYS A 202 9.23 11.60 4.28
N TYR A 203 8.48 11.52 3.18
CA TYR A 203 7.26 10.72 3.11
C TYR A 203 7.55 9.23 3.28
N VAL A 204 8.51 8.67 2.54
CA VAL A 204 8.92 7.25 2.63
C VAL A 204 9.34 6.89 4.06
N ARG A 205 10.17 7.73 4.71
CA ARG A 205 10.58 7.49 6.10
C ARG A 205 9.42 7.52 7.09
N LYS A 206 8.44 8.41 6.89
CA LYS A 206 7.20 8.41 7.68
C LYS A 206 6.36 7.17 7.45
N GLU A 207 6.32 6.68 6.22
CA GLU A 207 5.62 5.44 5.88
C GLU A 207 6.24 4.23 6.60
N ILE A 208 7.58 4.17 6.68
CA ILE A 208 8.32 3.20 7.48
C ILE A 208 7.96 3.33 8.96
N ASP A 209 7.99 4.54 9.53
CA ASP A 209 7.64 4.79 10.93
C ASP A 209 6.22 4.29 11.25
N VAL A 210 5.25 4.54 10.38
CA VAL A 210 3.86 4.08 10.56
C VAL A 210 3.74 2.57 10.46
N LYS A 211 4.44 1.92 9.52
CA LYS A 211 4.48 0.46 9.47
C LYS A 211 5.07 -0.14 10.75
N ASN A 212 6.19 0.42 11.23
CA ASN A 212 6.83 0.00 12.46
C ASN A 212 5.93 0.23 13.70
N LEU A 213 5.20 1.35 13.75
CA LEU A 213 4.20 1.59 14.79
C LEU A 213 3.10 0.53 14.78
N VAL A 214 2.55 0.19 13.61
CA VAL A 214 1.52 -0.87 13.49
C VAL A 214 2.09 -2.22 13.93
N THR A 215 3.33 -2.54 13.55
CA THR A 215 4.05 -3.75 14.03
C THR A 215 4.17 -3.75 15.55
N LEU A 216 4.59 -2.64 16.17
CA LEU A 216 4.68 -2.51 17.62
C LEU A 216 3.32 -2.64 18.31
N PHE A 217 2.27 -1.98 17.80
CA PHE A 217 0.91 -2.12 18.34
C PHE A 217 0.43 -3.57 18.32
N ARG A 218 0.72 -4.32 17.25
CA ARG A 218 0.38 -5.75 17.15
C ARG A 218 1.19 -6.60 18.12
N MET A 219 2.50 -6.47 18.08
CA MET A 219 3.41 -7.39 18.77
C MET A 219 3.55 -7.09 20.27
N ASN A 220 3.57 -5.82 20.69
CA ASN A 220 3.54 -5.46 22.12
C ASN A 220 2.21 -5.89 22.76
N LYS A 221 1.08 -5.74 22.05
CA LYS A 221 -0.23 -6.22 22.53
C LYS A 221 -0.27 -7.74 22.66
N ALA A 222 0.42 -8.45 21.77
CA ALA A 222 0.56 -9.90 21.82
C ALA A 222 1.63 -10.39 22.81
N GLY A 223 2.34 -9.49 23.51
CA GLY A 223 3.39 -9.84 24.47
C GLY A 223 4.61 -10.51 23.83
N ILE A 224 4.93 -10.18 22.58
CA ILE A 224 6.09 -10.75 21.89
C ILE A 224 7.38 -10.13 22.45
N GLU A 225 8.42 -10.95 22.55
CA GLU A 225 9.76 -10.56 23.02
C GLU A 225 10.36 -9.41 22.20
N ALA A 226 11.06 -8.51 22.91
CA ALA A 226 11.62 -7.29 22.32
C ALA A 226 12.55 -7.55 21.15
N SER A 227 13.42 -8.56 21.23
CA SER A 227 14.36 -8.93 20.17
C SER A 227 13.64 -9.31 18.87
N VAL A 228 12.60 -10.14 18.98
CA VAL A 228 11.79 -10.59 17.83
C VAL A 228 11.09 -9.39 17.19
N ILE A 229 10.57 -8.46 18.00
CA ILE A 229 9.96 -7.23 17.49
C ILE A 229 10.97 -6.37 16.75
N GLN A 230 12.14 -6.16 17.34
CA GLN A 230 13.23 -5.37 16.75
C GLN A 230 13.67 -5.95 15.39
N ASP A 231 13.77 -7.27 15.29
CA ASP A 231 14.06 -7.97 14.04
C ASP A 231 12.94 -7.82 12.99
N ASN A 232 11.72 -7.50 13.39
CA ASN A 232 10.59 -7.22 12.50
C ASN A 232 10.42 -5.73 12.17
N LEU A 233 11.24 -4.84 12.74
CA LEU A 233 11.22 -3.42 12.37
C LEU A 233 11.91 -3.19 11.03
N ILE A 234 11.30 -2.35 10.21
CA ILE A 234 11.86 -1.89 8.94
C ILE A 234 12.84 -0.74 9.24
N PRO A 235 14.10 -0.82 8.77
CA PRO A 235 15.09 0.24 8.95
C PRO A 235 14.79 1.46 8.07
N GLY A 236 15.41 2.62 8.40
CA GLY A 236 15.34 3.85 7.60
C GLY A 236 14.25 4.85 8.00
N GLY A 237 13.33 4.46 8.88
CA GLY A 237 12.35 5.36 9.50
C GLY A 237 13.02 6.47 10.31
N LYS A 238 12.35 7.63 10.46
CA LYS A 238 12.89 8.74 11.25
C LYS A 238 12.94 8.38 12.74
N LEU A 239 12.03 7.53 13.20
CA LEU A 239 11.85 7.16 14.61
C LEU A 239 12.39 5.76 14.92
N HIS A 240 13.26 5.21 14.08
CA HIS A 240 13.67 3.81 14.20
C HIS A 240 14.24 3.46 15.59
N GLU A 241 15.14 4.30 16.11
CA GLU A 241 15.78 4.09 17.42
C GLU A 241 14.79 4.26 18.59
N GLU A 242 13.88 5.23 18.49
CA GLU A 242 12.83 5.46 19.47
C GLU A 242 11.86 4.28 19.53
N LEU A 243 11.38 3.83 18.36
CA LEU A 243 10.46 2.70 18.24
C LEU A 243 11.11 1.37 18.64
N SER A 244 12.39 1.16 18.31
CA SER A 244 13.16 -0.01 18.72
C SER A 244 13.29 -0.11 20.24
N ARG A 245 13.46 1.02 20.95
CA ARG A 245 13.48 1.06 22.42
C ARG A 245 12.11 0.78 23.07
N MET A 246 11.02 0.94 22.31
CA MET A 246 9.66 0.65 22.77
C MET A 246 9.22 -0.80 22.54
N ALA A 247 10.06 -1.60 21.87
CA ALA A 247 9.78 -3.01 21.61
C ALA A 247 9.70 -3.83 22.91
N GLY A 248 8.68 -4.68 23.03
CA GLY A 248 8.46 -5.56 24.17
C GLY A 248 7.91 -4.88 25.42
N GLN A 249 7.68 -3.56 25.37
CA GLN A 249 7.01 -2.84 26.47
C GLN A 249 5.55 -3.28 26.60
N SER A 250 4.99 -3.13 27.80
CA SER A 250 3.55 -3.31 27.99
C SER A 250 2.77 -2.33 27.12
N TYR A 251 1.59 -2.73 26.66
CA TYR A 251 0.76 -1.88 25.77
C TYR A 251 0.55 -0.46 26.33
N ASN A 252 0.28 -0.33 27.64
CA ASN A 252 0.05 0.97 28.28
C ASN A 252 1.32 1.82 28.40
N GLU A 253 2.46 1.19 28.64
CA GLU A 253 3.76 1.90 28.66
C GLU A 253 4.13 2.39 27.27
N PHE A 254 4.01 1.52 26.26
CA PHE A 254 4.22 1.87 24.86
C PHE A 254 3.35 3.05 24.44
N VAL A 255 2.04 3.00 24.69
CA VAL A 255 1.10 4.07 24.33
C VAL A 255 1.46 5.40 24.99
N ARG A 256 1.80 5.40 26.28
CA ARG A 256 2.30 6.61 26.96
C ARG A 256 3.60 7.13 26.34
N GLY A 257 4.48 6.23 25.91
CA GLY A 257 5.71 6.58 25.21
C GLY A 257 5.49 7.29 23.87
N LEU A 258 4.29 7.18 23.27
CA LEU A 258 3.93 7.87 22.03
C LEU A 258 3.37 9.29 22.25
N GLU A 259 3.16 9.71 23.50
CA GLU A 259 2.71 11.07 23.81
C GLU A 259 3.74 12.10 23.31
N GLY A 260 3.26 13.16 22.65
CA GLY A 260 4.08 14.23 22.11
C GLY A 260 4.64 13.99 20.70
N TYR A 261 4.47 12.79 20.12
CA TYR A 261 4.84 12.57 18.72
C TYR A 261 3.82 13.21 17.75
N PRO A 262 4.24 13.62 16.54
CA PRO A 262 3.36 14.33 15.60
C PRO A 262 2.10 13.58 15.15
N PHE A 263 2.07 12.25 15.25
CA PHE A 263 0.90 11.42 14.92
C PHE A 263 0.00 11.15 16.13
N TRP A 264 0.41 11.53 17.35
CA TRP A 264 -0.31 11.23 18.59
C TRP A 264 -1.75 11.72 18.57
N SER A 265 -1.98 12.97 18.13
CA SER A 265 -3.32 13.54 18.00
C SER A 265 -4.22 12.76 17.03
N ALA A 266 -3.64 12.00 16.10
CA ALA A 266 -4.40 11.18 15.19
C ALA A 266 -4.85 9.86 15.81
N ILE A 267 -4.23 9.39 16.91
CA ILE A 267 -4.48 8.06 17.48
C ILE A 267 -4.84 8.05 18.97
N SER A 268 -4.66 9.14 19.70
CA SER A 268 -4.75 9.16 21.17
C SER A 268 -6.09 8.64 21.72
N ASP A 269 -7.20 8.93 21.03
CA ASP A 269 -8.55 8.48 21.35
C ASP A 269 -8.74 6.98 21.14
N VAL A 270 -8.14 6.42 20.08
CA VAL A 270 -8.29 5.00 19.70
C VAL A 270 -7.18 4.11 20.26
N ALA A 271 -6.08 4.68 20.75
CA ALA A 271 -4.96 3.96 21.33
C ALA A 271 -5.17 3.66 22.82
N ALA A 272 -6.01 4.45 23.50
CA ALA A 272 -6.37 4.24 24.89
C ALA A 272 -7.03 2.87 25.14
N GLU A 273 -6.92 2.36 26.37
CA GLU A 273 -7.67 1.19 26.87
C GLU A 273 -7.52 -0.10 26.05
N GLY A 274 -6.36 -0.34 25.46
CA GLY A 274 -6.14 -1.58 24.68
C GLY A 274 -6.87 -1.57 23.34
N GLY A 275 -7.07 -0.39 22.75
CA GLY A 275 -7.83 -0.17 21.53
C GLY A 275 -7.53 -1.09 20.35
N SER A 276 -8.44 -1.09 19.38
CA SER A 276 -8.34 -1.94 18.20
C SER A 276 -7.17 -1.52 17.32
N VAL A 277 -6.22 -2.43 17.11
CA VAL A 277 -5.06 -2.20 16.23
C VAL A 277 -5.52 -1.82 14.82
N SER A 278 -6.62 -2.39 14.31
CA SER A 278 -7.15 -2.04 12.99
C SER A 278 -7.59 -0.57 12.90
N ARG A 279 -8.24 -0.05 13.95
CA ARG A 279 -8.61 1.37 14.05
C ARG A 279 -7.39 2.26 14.12
N ILE A 280 -6.39 1.88 14.92
CA ILE A 280 -5.13 2.60 15.04
C ILE A 280 -4.41 2.67 13.69
N GLU A 281 -4.34 1.54 12.98
CA GLU A 281 -3.76 1.45 11.64
C GLU A 281 -4.49 2.34 10.63
N ALA A 282 -5.84 2.33 10.63
CA ALA A 282 -6.64 3.21 9.78
C ALA A 282 -6.32 4.69 10.05
N ARG A 283 -6.21 5.10 11.32
CA ARG A 283 -5.91 6.47 11.73
C ARG A 283 -4.48 6.90 11.40
N LEU A 284 -3.50 6.01 11.57
CA LEU A 284 -2.11 6.24 11.12
C LEU A 284 -2.01 6.34 9.60
N ARG A 285 -2.76 5.51 8.85
CA ARG A 285 -2.83 5.63 7.39
C ARG A 285 -3.44 6.96 6.97
N ALA A 286 -4.51 7.42 7.62
CA ALA A 286 -5.10 8.73 7.38
C ALA A 286 -4.10 9.87 7.65
N TYR A 287 -3.29 9.76 8.71
CA TYR A 287 -2.20 10.69 8.98
C TYR A 287 -1.19 10.77 7.82
N LEU A 288 -0.79 9.62 7.25
CA LEU A 288 0.11 9.58 6.09
C LEU A 288 -0.52 10.17 4.83
N VAL A 289 -1.78 9.84 4.55
CA VAL A 289 -2.51 10.34 3.36
C VAL A 289 -2.62 11.86 3.41
N ARG A 290 -2.96 12.43 4.58
CA ARG A 290 -2.96 13.88 4.78
C ARG A 290 -1.58 14.51 4.56
N TYR A 291 -0.52 13.85 5.02
CA TYR A 291 0.84 14.33 4.78
C TYR A 291 1.21 14.30 3.28
N ALA A 292 0.89 13.21 2.56
CA ALA A 292 1.07 13.12 1.10
C ALA A 292 0.32 14.24 0.37
N TRP A 293 -0.93 14.50 0.76
CA TRP A 293 -1.73 15.56 0.16
C TRP A 293 -1.14 16.94 0.43
N ALA A 294 -0.69 17.21 1.65
CA ALA A 294 -0.07 18.48 2.01
C ALA A 294 1.20 18.73 1.16
N ILE A 295 2.10 17.74 1.06
CA ILE A 295 3.35 17.91 0.29
C ILE A 295 3.11 17.96 -1.22
N SER A 296 1.99 17.43 -1.73
CA SER A 296 1.68 17.42 -3.16
C SER A 296 1.57 18.82 -3.80
N ASN A 297 1.33 19.86 -3.00
CA ASN A 297 1.18 21.24 -3.47
C ASN A 297 2.46 22.09 -3.41
N TYR A 298 3.54 21.63 -2.75
CA TYR A 298 4.73 22.47 -2.50
C TYR A 298 5.58 22.72 -3.76
N HIS A 299 5.82 21.68 -4.55
CA HIS A 299 6.59 21.76 -5.79
C HIS A 299 5.72 21.28 -6.95
N PRO A 300 4.95 22.18 -7.59
CA PRO A 300 3.90 21.78 -8.53
C PRO A 300 4.41 21.08 -9.80
N LEU A 301 5.70 21.24 -10.15
CA LEU A 301 6.39 20.58 -11.26
C LEU A 301 7.46 19.63 -10.72
N SER A 302 7.03 18.60 -10.01
CA SER A 302 7.91 17.61 -9.36
C SER A 302 7.23 16.25 -9.25
N ILE A 303 7.87 15.31 -8.55
CA ILE A 303 7.30 14.01 -8.21
C ILE A 303 6.13 14.11 -7.19
N LEU A 304 6.03 15.20 -6.42
CA LEU A 304 5.10 15.31 -5.30
C LEU A 304 3.61 15.31 -5.69
N PRO A 305 3.17 16.02 -6.76
CA PRO A 305 1.80 15.87 -7.26
C PRO A 305 1.47 14.44 -7.70
N VAL A 306 2.46 13.73 -8.25
CA VAL A 306 2.29 12.34 -8.70
C VAL A 306 2.14 11.41 -7.50
N LEU A 307 3.01 11.54 -6.49
CA LEU A 307 2.88 10.83 -5.22
C LEU A 307 1.50 11.06 -4.60
N GLY A 308 1.08 12.33 -4.50
CA GLY A 308 -0.23 12.68 -3.95
C GLY A 308 -1.37 11.98 -4.66
N TYR A 309 -1.33 11.91 -6.00
CA TYR A 309 -2.32 11.17 -6.78
C TYR A 309 -2.25 9.66 -6.55
N ILE A 310 -1.06 9.05 -6.58
CA ILE A 310 -0.89 7.60 -6.36
C ILE A 310 -1.46 7.20 -5.01
N VAL A 311 -1.13 7.93 -3.95
CA VAL A 311 -1.62 7.69 -2.59
C VAL A 311 -3.14 7.88 -2.50
N SER A 312 -3.69 8.95 -3.10
CA SER A 312 -5.14 9.15 -3.11
C SER A 312 -5.89 8.05 -3.87
N LYS A 313 -5.34 7.57 -5.00
CA LYS A 313 -5.94 6.49 -5.79
C LYS A 313 -5.89 5.14 -5.05
N ASP A 314 -4.79 4.84 -4.37
CA ASP A 314 -4.67 3.66 -3.49
C ASP A 314 -5.70 3.72 -2.33
N THR A 315 -5.84 4.90 -1.70
CA THR A 315 -6.84 5.12 -0.66
C THR A 315 -8.27 4.94 -1.18
N GLU A 316 -8.60 5.48 -2.36
CA GLU A 316 -9.91 5.29 -3.00
C GLU A 316 -10.23 3.81 -3.19
N VAL A 317 -9.35 3.06 -3.87
CA VAL A 317 -9.56 1.63 -4.11
C VAL A 317 -9.66 0.87 -2.79
N SER A 318 -8.79 1.18 -1.82
CA SER A 318 -8.86 0.54 -0.51
C SER A 318 -10.17 0.84 0.24
N ASN A 319 -10.71 2.06 0.15
CA ASN A 319 -11.95 2.43 0.81
C ASN A 319 -13.14 1.72 0.19
N ILE A 320 -13.26 1.72 -1.14
CA ILE A 320 -14.33 1.00 -1.85
C ILE A 320 -14.32 -0.47 -1.43
N ARG A 321 -13.14 -1.11 -1.47
CA ARG A 321 -12.98 -2.53 -1.13
C ARG A 321 -13.35 -2.83 0.33
N LYS A 322 -12.92 -1.98 1.27
CA LYS A 322 -13.30 -2.11 2.69
C LYS A 322 -14.81 -2.00 2.89
N ILE A 323 -15.47 -1.08 2.18
CA ILE A 323 -16.92 -0.89 2.28
C ILE A 323 -17.66 -2.12 1.74
N VAL A 324 -17.33 -2.58 0.53
CA VAL A 324 -18.03 -3.74 -0.06
C VAL A 324 -17.79 -5.03 0.72
N ARG A 325 -16.56 -5.28 1.19
CA ARG A 325 -16.26 -6.44 2.06
C ARG A 325 -16.96 -6.35 3.40
N GLY A 326 -16.97 -5.17 4.02
CA GLY A 326 -17.67 -4.97 5.27
C GLY A 326 -19.17 -5.26 5.15
N LYS A 327 -19.77 -4.83 4.03
CA LYS A 327 -21.18 -5.11 3.72
C LYS A 327 -21.44 -6.59 3.44
N GLU A 328 -20.60 -7.23 2.64
CA GLU A 328 -20.70 -8.67 2.37
C GLU A 328 -20.57 -9.51 3.64
N ALA A 329 -19.69 -9.10 4.56
CA ALA A 329 -19.53 -9.71 5.87
C ALA A 329 -20.63 -9.33 6.88
N GLY A 330 -21.61 -8.52 6.49
CA GLY A 330 -22.72 -8.09 7.36
C GLY A 330 -22.29 -7.20 8.54
N LEU A 331 -21.18 -6.48 8.42
CA LEU A 331 -20.70 -5.59 9.47
C LEU A 331 -21.59 -4.34 9.60
N PRO A 332 -21.82 -3.84 10.82
CA PRO A 332 -22.45 -2.54 11.06
C PRO A 332 -21.73 -1.41 10.32
N ALA A 333 -22.49 -0.45 9.80
CA ALA A 333 -21.96 0.67 9.01
C ALA A 333 -20.91 1.48 9.78
N GLU A 334 -21.08 1.63 11.09
CA GLU A 334 -20.18 2.35 11.99
C GLU A 334 -18.80 1.66 12.05
N LEU A 335 -18.77 0.32 12.09
CA LEU A 335 -17.50 -0.42 12.09
C LEU A 335 -16.78 -0.33 10.74
N ILE A 336 -17.54 -0.28 9.65
CA ILE A 336 -16.97 -0.08 8.30
C ILE A 336 -16.39 1.33 8.19
N GLU A 337 -17.15 2.34 8.65
CA GLU A 337 -16.75 3.75 8.63
C GLU A 337 -15.42 3.97 9.36
N GLU A 338 -15.23 3.37 10.53
CA GLU A 338 -13.98 3.45 11.30
C GLU A 338 -12.74 2.94 10.53
N GLN A 339 -12.93 2.12 9.50
CA GLN A 339 -11.84 1.59 8.65
C GLN A 339 -11.59 2.44 7.40
N VAL A 340 -12.52 3.30 7.00
CA VAL A 340 -12.41 4.17 5.83
C VAL A 340 -11.42 5.29 6.14
N VAL A 341 -10.50 5.55 5.20
CA VAL A 341 -9.47 6.58 5.34
C VAL A 341 -9.90 7.83 4.58
N ALA A 342 -10.12 8.92 5.31
CA ALA A 342 -10.51 10.24 4.80
C ALA A 342 -9.31 11.16 4.56
#